data_AF-A0A402B0P6-F1
#
_entry.id   AF-A0A402B0P6-F1
#
_cell.length_a   1.000
_cell.length_b   1.000
_cell.length_c   1.000
_cell.angle_alpha   90.00
_cell.angle_beta   90.00
_cell.angle_gamma   90.00
#
_symmetry.space_group_name_H-M   'P 1'
#
loop_
_entity.id
_entity.type
_entity.pdbx_description
1 polymer ?
#
loop_
_entity_poly.entity_id
_entity_poly.type
_entity_poly.pdbx_seq_one_letter_code
_entity_poly.pdbx_strand_id
1 'polypeptide(L)'
;MQQESIQAALALLLGPQTEYRTRLRATRRLVKQGPTILPLVLSTFSNYPEITKPAWPWWPPQYEHTSRLLLHLSQKVQISLADLLHHPILDGTPGPVLWTNIMEAASLVPEIDNEELLCQGLNTAWTSVRYAAAMALATRARTASLHPSTRNRLYYHQKAHETFPVRLTASYALLNNGDRAGIEMLTHFLHTDTPEEVRKAATFILATELPVKLSGEQQEYLSLQLIPLLSDDNTEIAQHAAHALSKVATAQTLTVLYPLLEISNEPVQITILTVLEEIAQHNKVLRHQMRQHTLSRHLLPLLKSAYPNLRRQTFYTLAACGGEYIAAVMGTIVMNKDHPGQMEAVECLRFFHGALRAPLRGHIIRWLLKILTIPNEELQITALDSLAQLLWQAQHNGREQAWQEIREEITGDDNILGLFHATSPALRQRSLELLAMSGDFLNTAPEIQSYCHNLLLSDNDSGVRACMAYVCGQTAARWAITSLLQALLDPDEHVAHTALNALSEVATIKDGIVVYAMLELARLAEEEPKTGSNLGREARIILKKWQKSESGSTQKMLHSLD
;
A
#
# COMPACT_ATOMS: atom_id res chain seq x y z
N MET A 1 -1.88 49.71 16.95
CA MET A 1 -2.18 49.07 15.65
C MET A 1 -1.10 48.10 15.14
N GLN A 2 0.13 48.51 14.82
CA GLN A 2 1.11 47.58 14.21
C GLN A 2 1.62 46.49 15.18
N GLN A 3 1.87 46.83 16.45
CA GLN A 3 2.33 45.89 17.48
C GLN A 3 1.24 44.89 17.90
N GLU A 4 -0.01 45.34 18.08
CA GLU A 4 -1.18 44.47 18.33
C GLU A 4 -1.42 43.49 17.17
N SER A 5 -1.21 43.97 15.94
CA SER A 5 -1.27 43.17 14.72
C SER A 5 -0.22 42.05 14.69
N ILE A 6 0.99 42.30 15.21
CA ILE A 6 2.08 41.33 15.28
C ILE A 6 1.82 40.31 16.40
N GLN A 7 1.38 40.77 17.57
CA GLN A 7 1.01 39.90 18.70
C GLN A 7 -0.15 38.96 18.35
N ALA A 8 -1.18 39.47 17.65
CA ALA A 8 -2.28 38.62 17.16
C ALA A 8 -1.79 37.55 16.17
N ALA A 9 -0.85 37.90 15.28
CA ALA A 9 -0.26 36.93 14.36
C ALA A 9 0.57 35.87 15.10
N LEU A 10 1.34 36.25 16.13
CA LEU A 10 2.10 35.31 16.96
C LEU A 10 1.18 34.37 17.76
N ALA A 11 0.08 34.89 18.30
CA ALA A 11 -0.92 34.09 19.01
C ALA A 11 -1.59 33.06 18.09
N LEU A 12 -1.96 33.45 16.87
CA LEU A 12 -2.48 32.52 15.86
C LEU A 12 -1.43 31.49 15.43
N LEU A 13 -0.16 31.87 15.39
CA LEU A 13 0.91 30.98 14.97
C LEU A 13 1.20 29.89 16.01
N LEU A 14 1.15 30.23 17.31
CA LEU A 14 1.42 29.31 18.42
C LEU A 14 0.17 28.60 18.96
N GLY A 15 -1.02 29.01 18.52
CA GLY A 15 -2.29 28.47 18.99
C GLY A 15 -2.44 26.98 18.69
N PRO A 16 -2.69 26.13 19.71
CA PRO A 16 -2.79 24.67 19.53
C PRO A 16 -3.96 24.26 18.64
N GLN A 17 -5.05 25.04 18.64
CA GLN A 17 -6.25 24.82 17.83
C GLN A 17 -6.27 25.62 16.52
N THR A 18 -5.19 26.34 16.20
CA THR A 18 -5.20 27.16 14.98
C THR A 18 -5.00 26.32 13.73
N GLU A 19 -5.96 26.44 12.80
CA GLU A 19 -5.91 25.75 11.52
C GLU A 19 -4.65 26.08 10.70
N TYR A 20 -4.17 25.10 9.94
CA TYR A 20 -2.97 25.20 9.09
C TYR A 20 -2.99 26.44 8.17
N ARG A 21 -4.11 26.69 7.47
CA ARG A 21 -4.26 27.87 6.59
C ARG A 21 -4.11 29.19 7.34
N THR A 22 -4.58 29.23 8.58
CA THR A 22 -4.50 30.41 9.45
C THR A 22 -3.07 30.62 9.94
N ARG A 23 -2.34 29.56 10.31
CA ARG A 23 -0.91 29.64 10.62
C ARG A 23 -0.08 30.13 9.45
N LEU A 24 -0.32 29.62 8.24
CA LEU A 24 0.37 30.08 7.03
C LEU A 24 0.15 31.58 6.75
N ARG A 25 -1.08 32.07 6.93
CA ARG A 25 -1.41 33.51 6.80
C ARG A 25 -0.69 34.34 7.86
N ALA A 26 -0.67 33.88 9.11
CA ALA A 26 0.04 34.52 10.21
C ALA A 26 1.55 34.61 9.93
N THR A 27 2.20 33.52 9.50
CA THR A 27 3.62 33.51 9.13
C THR A 27 3.91 34.49 8.00
N ARG A 28 3.12 34.50 6.91
CA ARG A 28 3.29 35.46 5.81
C ARG A 28 3.17 36.91 6.28
N ARG A 29 2.27 37.19 7.22
CA ARG A 29 2.11 38.53 7.81
C ARG A 29 3.32 38.93 8.64
N LEU A 30 3.89 38.00 9.40
CA LEU A 30 5.10 38.22 10.20
C LEU A 30 6.33 38.45 9.30
N VAL A 31 6.52 37.62 8.28
CA VAL A 31 7.61 37.78 7.29
C VAL A 31 7.60 39.17 6.64
N LYS A 32 6.42 39.71 6.31
CA LYS A 32 6.27 41.06 5.73
C LYS A 32 6.76 42.19 6.62
N GLN A 33 6.87 41.99 7.94
CA GLN A 33 7.39 43.00 8.86
C GLN A 33 8.92 43.13 8.79
N GLY A 34 9.61 42.17 8.17
CA GLY A 34 11.06 42.18 8.02
C GLY A 34 11.81 41.82 9.32
N PRO A 35 13.14 42.03 9.37
CA PRO A 35 13.99 41.58 10.48
C PRO A 35 13.70 42.28 11.82
N THR A 36 13.01 43.42 11.80
CA THR A 36 12.72 44.24 12.99
C THR A 36 11.84 43.54 14.02
N ILE A 37 11.10 42.50 13.64
CA ILE A 37 10.28 41.71 14.57
C ILE A 37 11.06 40.62 15.30
N LEU A 38 12.32 40.35 14.91
CA LEU A 38 13.11 39.25 15.47
C LEU A 38 13.17 39.27 17.01
N PRO A 39 13.45 40.41 17.69
CA PRO A 39 13.46 40.44 19.15
C PRO A 39 12.13 40.03 19.79
N LEU A 40 11.00 40.42 19.18
CA LEU A 40 9.66 40.07 19.66
C LEU A 40 9.35 38.59 19.41
N VAL A 41 9.77 38.04 18.27
CA VAL A 41 9.62 36.61 17.97
C VAL A 41 10.42 35.76 18.96
N LEU A 42 11.70 36.09 19.18
CA LEU A 42 12.60 35.36 20.08
C LEU A 42 12.08 35.37 21.52
N SER A 43 11.72 36.55 22.04
CA SER A 43 11.13 36.68 23.39
C SER A 43 9.80 35.94 23.52
N THR A 44 8.92 36.01 22.51
CA THR A 44 7.64 35.29 22.54
C THR A 44 7.83 33.78 22.56
N PHE A 45 8.71 33.25 21.71
CA PHE A 45 8.96 31.80 21.64
C PHE A 45 9.70 31.30 22.87
N SER A 46 10.63 32.08 23.42
CA SER A 46 11.35 31.72 24.65
C SER A 46 10.43 31.69 25.87
N ASN A 47 9.43 32.57 25.93
CA ASN A 47 8.50 32.64 27.06
C ASN A 47 7.28 31.71 26.91
N TYR A 48 7.15 31.01 25.79
CA TYR A 48 6.03 30.10 25.57
C TYR A 48 6.24 28.77 26.34
N PRO A 49 5.23 28.29 27.09
CA PRO A 49 5.38 27.13 27.94
C PRO A 49 5.64 25.83 27.16
N GLU A 50 6.26 24.86 27.83
CA GLU A 50 6.47 23.51 27.28
C GLU A 50 5.12 22.86 26.97
N ILE A 51 4.97 22.35 25.74
CA ILE A 51 3.76 21.62 25.34
C ILE A 51 3.99 20.15 25.63
N THR A 52 3.37 19.66 26.70
CA THR A 52 3.48 18.26 27.17
C THR A 52 2.17 17.47 27.04
N LYS A 53 1.17 18.04 26.35
CA LYS A 53 -0.15 17.44 26.13
C LYS A 53 -0.45 17.30 24.63
N PRO A 54 -0.93 16.13 24.16
CA PRO A 54 -1.25 14.90 24.91
C PRO A 54 -0.01 14.20 25.52
N ALA A 55 -0.16 13.12 26.27
CA ALA A 55 1.00 12.35 26.77
C ALA A 55 1.62 11.52 25.63
N TRP A 56 2.95 11.33 25.64
CA TRP A 56 3.67 10.50 24.66
C TRP A 56 3.05 9.09 24.58
N PRO A 57 2.96 8.46 23.39
CA PRO A 57 3.53 8.83 22.08
C PRO A 57 2.64 9.77 21.26
N TRP A 58 3.11 11.00 21.04
CA TRP A 58 2.56 11.92 20.04
C TRP A 58 3.72 12.67 19.40
N TRP A 59 3.54 13.05 18.13
CA TRP A 59 4.51 13.87 17.41
C TRP A 59 4.53 15.27 18.02
N PRO A 60 5.71 15.87 18.27
CA PRO A 60 5.79 17.22 18.82
C PRO A 60 4.96 18.17 17.94
N PRO A 61 4.42 19.26 18.52
CA PRO A 61 3.55 20.18 17.79
C PRO A 61 4.28 20.59 16.52
N GLN A 62 3.66 20.43 15.35
CA GLN A 62 4.30 20.79 14.08
C GLN A 62 4.52 22.31 14.08
N TYR A 63 5.77 22.68 14.36
CA TYR A 63 6.27 24.03 14.40
C TYR A 63 6.86 24.45 13.04
N GLU A 64 6.51 23.72 11.96
CA GLU A 64 7.00 23.96 10.60
C GLU A 64 6.91 25.43 10.17
N HIS A 65 5.82 26.11 10.52
CA HIS A 65 5.61 27.50 10.17
C HIS A 65 6.42 28.49 11.04
N THR A 66 6.66 28.15 12.30
CA THR A 66 7.46 28.94 13.24
C THR A 66 8.96 28.75 12.98
N SER A 67 9.39 27.53 12.63
CA SER A 67 10.77 27.21 12.27
C SER A 67 11.17 27.85 10.95
N ARG A 68 10.31 27.80 9.92
CA ARG A 68 10.50 28.54 8.66
C ARG A 68 10.58 30.05 8.86
N LEU A 69 9.78 30.61 9.77
CA LEU A 69 9.86 32.03 10.12
C LEU A 69 11.23 32.37 10.72
N LEU A 70 11.71 31.59 11.70
CA LEU A 70 13.02 31.82 12.30
C LEU A 70 14.15 31.68 11.30
N LEU A 71 14.11 30.66 10.45
CA LEU A 71 15.11 30.46 9.40
C LEU A 71 15.15 31.68 8.45
N HIS A 72 13.99 32.16 8.02
CA HIS A 72 13.90 33.34 7.16
C HIS A 72 14.46 34.60 7.83
N LEU A 73 14.11 34.83 9.10
CA LEU A 73 14.60 36.00 9.85
C LEU A 73 16.10 35.91 10.12
N SER A 74 16.61 34.74 10.50
CA SER A 74 18.05 34.45 10.66
C SER A 74 18.83 34.80 9.39
N GLN A 75 18.37 34.33 8.23
CA GLN A 75 19.00 34.62 6.93
C GLN A 75 18.98 36.11 6.59
N LYS A 76 17.89 36.83 6.92
CA LYS A 76 17.78 38.27 6.68
C LYS A 76 18.70 39.11 7.55
N VAL A 77 18.94 38.69 8.80
CA VAL A 77 19.83 39.38 9.74
C VAL A 77 21.27 38.85 9.66
N GLN A 78 21.51 37.78 8.91
CA GLN A 78 22.82 37.10 8.80
C GLN A 78 23.35 36.60 10.15
N ILE A 79 22.46 36.14 11.02
CA ILE A 79 22.79 35.53 12.32
C ILE A 79 22.56 34.03 12.20
N SER A 80 23.50 33.19 12.68
CA SER A 80 23.31 31.73 12.62
C SER A 80 22.15 31.28 13.51
N LEU A 81 21.56 30.12 13.22
CA LEU A 81 20.48 29.56 14.05
C LEU A 81 20.91 29.32 15.51
N ALA A 82 22.18 28.95 15.73
CA ALA A 82 22.73 28.78 17.08
C ALA A 82 22.91 30.11 17.82
N ASP A 83 23.30 31.17 17.11
CA ASP A 83 23.48 32.50 17.71
C ASP A 83 22.15 33.14 18.14
N LEU A 84 21.02 32.74 17.52
CA LEU A 84 19.69 33.18 17.97
C LEU A 84 19.39 32.79 19.41
N LEU A 85 19.93 31.68 19.91
CA LEU A 85 19.78 31.23 21.30
C LEU A 85 20.57 32.09 22.29
N HIS A 86 21.54 32.86 21.80
CA HIS A 86 22.41 33.74 22.58
C HIS A 86 22.07 35.22 22.35
N HIS A 87 20.94 35.51 21.70
CA HIS A 87 20.56 36.87 21.38
C HIS A 87 20.36 37.70 22.67
N PRO A 88 20.88 38.95 22.74
CA PRO A 88 20.82 39.78 23.96
C PRO A 88 19.43 40.11 24.52
N ILE A 89 18.36 39.73 23.82
CA ILE A 89 16.96 39.94 24.25
C ILE A 89 16.45 38.80 25.14
N LEU A 90 17.18 37.69 25.16
CA LEU A 90 16.84 36.52 25.95
C LEU A 90 17.45 36.71 27.34
N ASP A 91 16.63 37.20 28.26
CA ASP A 91 17.01 37.38 29.67
C ASP A 91 17.04 36.02 30.39
N GLY A 92 17.98 35.14 30.03
CA GLY A 92 18.19 33.83 30.67
C GLY A 92 18.19 32.64 29.72
N THR A 93 17.92 31.44 30.26
CA THR A 93 17.94 30.19 29.49
C THR A 93 16.78 30.16 28.48
N PRO A 94 17.05 29.96 27.16
CA PRO A 94 15.99 29.93 26.16
C PRO A 94 14.93 28.86 26.46
N GLY A 95 13.66 29.20 26.25
CA GLY A 95 12.55 28.30 26.50
C GLY A 95 12.38 27.20 25.44
N PRO A 96 11.55 26.19 25.74
CA PRO A 96 11.47 24.95 24.97
C PRO A 96 10.94 25.18 23.55
N VAL A 97 9.97 26.08 23.36
CA VAL A 97 9.43 26.37 22.03
C VAL A 97 10.45 27.06 21.14
N LEU A 98 11.28 27.96 21.66
CA LEU A 98 12.36 28.56 20.88
C LEU A 98 13.38 27.50 20.45
N TRP A 99 13.78 26.63 21.37
CA TRP A 99 14.69 25.52 21.10
C TRP A 99 14.16 24.58 20.01
N THR A 100 12.93 24.06 20.15
CA THR A 100 12.36 23.12 19.17
C THR A 100 12.27 23.75 17.79
N ASN A 101 11.89 25.02 17.71
CA ASN A 101 11.82 25.76 16.46
C ASN A 101 13.18 25.95 15.78
N ILE A 102 14.22 26.23 16.55
CA ILE A 102 15.58 26.38 16.04
C ILE A 102 16.13 25.04 15.53
N MET A 103 15.86 23.94 16.22
CA MET A 103 16.28 22.60 15.78
C MET A 103 15.51 22.12 14.54
N GLU A 104 14.22 22.39 14.46
CA GLU A 104 13.43 22.11 13.25
C GLU A 104 13.91 22.98 12.08
N ALA A 105 14.22 24.27 12.32
CA ALA A 105 14.79 25.16 11.32
C ALA A 105 16.15 24.64 10.81
N ALA A 106 16.99 24.12 11.70
CA ALA A 106 18.26 23.50 11.35
C ALA A 106 18.08 22.24 10.48
N SER A 107 16.99 21.49 10.70
CA SER A 107 16.64 20.31 9.89
C SER A 107 16.19 20.66 8.47
N LEU A 108 15.76 21.91 8.22
CA LEU A 108 15.40 22.40 6.89
C LEU A 108 16.60 22.78 6.02
N VAL A 109 17.81 22.80 6.57
CA VAL A 109 19.05 23.14 5.86
C VAL A 109 20.11 22.05 6.11
N PRO A 110 19.91 20.85 5.53
CA PRO A 110 20.71 19.67 5.87
C PRO A 110 22.19 19.78 5.45
N GLU A 111 22.53 20.70 4.54
CA GLU A 111 23.91 20.94 4.11
C GLU A 111 24.76 21.60 5.19
N ILE A 112 24.13 22.26 6.16
CA ILE A 112 24.82 22.90 7.29
C ILE A 112 25.02 21.87 8.39
N ASP A 113 26.24 21.78 8.90
CA ASP A 113 26.52 20.98 10.08
C ASP A 113 25.99 21.66 11.35
N ASN A 114 24.83 21.19 11.80
CA ASN A 114 24.15 21.67 12.99
C ASN A 114 24.30 20.70 14.18
N GLU A 115 25.20 19.72 14.13
CA GLU A 115 25.29 18.70 15.19
C GLU A 115 25.61 19.29 16.56
N GLU A 116 26.48 20.30 16.66
CA GLU A 116 26.78 20.93 17.94
C GLU A 116 25.55 21.64 18.52
N LEU A 117 24.74 22.31 17.69
CA LEU A 117 23.47 22.92 18.10
C LEU A 117 22.49 21.88 18.64
N LEU A 118 22.34 20.75 17.94
CA LEU A 118 21.47 19.66 18.40
C LEU A 118 22.01 19.04 19.71
N CYS A 119 23.32 18.91 19.82
CA CYS A 119 23.99 18.44 21.02
C CYS A 119 23.84 19.40 22.22
N GLN A 120 23.71 20.70 21.99
CA GLN A 120 23.35 21.66 23.05
C GLN A 120 21.89 21.44 23.49
N GLY A 121 20.98 21.19 22.55
CA GLY A 121 19.59 20.82 22.83
C GLY A 121 19.45 19.59 23.74
N LEU A 122 20.29 18.57 23.52
CA LEU A 122 20.38 17.38 24.38
C LEU A 122 20.76 17.70 25.83
N ASN A 123 21.49 18.78 26.10
CA ASN A 123 21.93 19.14 27.46
C ASN A 123 20.96 20.10 28.17
N THR A 124 19.81 20.40 27.58
CA THR A 124 18.83 21.30 28.18
C THR A 124 18.02 20.63 29.29
N ALA A 125 17.45 21.44 30.19
CA ALA A 125 16.57 20.96 31.25
C ALA A 125 15.23 20.40 30.73
N TRP A 126 14.79 20.83 29.54
CA TRP A 126 13.49 20.50 28.97
C TRP A 126 13.49 19.14 28.27
N THR A 127 12.69 18.20 28.75
CA THR A 127 12.59 16.85 28.16
C THR A 127 12.10 16.89 26.71
N SER A 128 11.15 17.76 26.37
CA SER A 128 10.69 17.92 24.98
C SER A 128 11.78 18.40 24.03
N VAL A 129 12.69 19.25 24.52
CA VAL A 129 13.84 19.75 23.74
C VAL A 129 14.86 18.63 23.55
N ARG A 130 15.21 17.89 24.60
CA ARG A 130 16.10 16.73 24.48
C ARG A 130 15.56 15.69 23.50
N TYR A 131 14.25 15.43 23.55
CA TYR A 131 13.57 14.54 22.61
C TYR A 131 13.65 15.06 21.17
N ALA A 132 13.31 16.33 20.93
CA ALA A 132 13.37 16.94 19.60
C ALA A 132 14.81 16.97 19.05
N ALA A 133 15.81 17.23 19.90
CA ALA A 133 17.22 17.17 19.55
C ALA A 133 17.63 15.76 19.10
N ALA A 134 17.25 14.74 19.88
CA ALA A 134 17.50 13.34 19.53
C ALA A 134 16.82 12.96 18.21
N MET A 135 15.59 13.46 17.95
CA MET A 135 14.85 13.16 16.72
C MET A 135 15.49 13.82 15.48
N ALA A 136 15.96 15.07 15.62
CA ALA A 136 16.70 15.76 14.57
C ALA A 136 18.01 15.02 14.25
N LEU A 137 18.73 14.55 15.28
CA LEU A 137 19.92 13.71 15.11
C LEU A 137 19.60 12.37 14.45
N ALA A 138 18.47 11.73 14.80
CA ALA A 138 18.04 10.49 14.15
C ALA A 138 17.73 10.71 12.66
N THR A 139 17.10 11.83 12.32
CA THR A 139 16.82 12.20 10.93
C THR A 139 18.10 12.42 10.14
N ARG A 140 19.07 13.14 10.72
CA ARG A 140 20.39 13.36 10.12
C ARG A 140 21.17 12.06 9.93
N ALA A 141 21.14 11.18 10.93
CA ALA A 141 21.85 9.90 10.90
C ALA A 141 21.42 8.99 9.73
N ARG A 142 20.24 9.21 9.13
CA ARG A 142 19.79 8.49 7.94
C ARG A 142 20.59 8.83 6.68
N THR A 143 21.14 10.04 6.60
CA THR A 143 21.81 10.56 5.40
C THR A 143 23.29 10.87 5.60
N ALA A 144 23.72 11.11 6.84
CA ALA A 144 25.10 11.44 7.19
C ALA A 144 25.54 10.71 8.46
N SER A 145 26.82 10.33 8.51
CA SER A 145 27.43 9.77 9.72
C SER A 145 27.61 10.86 10.78
N LEU A 146 27.12 10.60 11.99
CA LEU A 146 27.22 11.50 13.13
C LEU A 146 28.65 11.58 13.66
N HIS A 147 28.99 12.74 14.21
CA HIS A 147 30.28 12.97 14.84
C HIS A 147 30.51 12.04 16.05
N PRO A 148 31.76 11.62 16.33
CA PRO A 148 32.08 10.82 17.52
C PRO A 148 31.62 11.49 18.83
N SER A 149 31.73 12.83 18.93
CA SER A 149 31.25 13.60 20.08
C SER A 149 29.73 13.51 20.25
N THR A 150 28.98 13.64 19.14
CA THR A 150 27.52 13.47 19.10
C THR A 150 27.10 12.09 19.60
N ARG A 151 27.76 11.03 19.12
CA ARG A 151 27.50 9.65 19.57
C ARG A 151 27.74 9.47 21.06
N ASN A 152 28.83 10.03 21.60
CA ASN A 152 29.11 9.97 23.03
C ASN A 152 28.01 10.64 23.87
N ARG A 153 27.43 11.75 23.39
CA ARG A 153 26.27 12.37 24.05
C ARG A 153 25.03 11.50 23.94
N LEU A 154 24.77 10.87 22.80
CA LEU A 154 23.63 9.94 22.65
C LEU A 154 23.74 8.74 23.61
N TYR A 155 24.93 8.16 23.81
CA TYR A 155 25.13 7.10 24.80
C TYR A 155 24.80 7.54 26.23
N TYR A 156 25.10 8.80 26.57
CA TYR A 156 24.72 9.35 27.87
C TYR A 156 23.19 9.33 28.03
N HIS A 157 22.45 9.80 27.02
CA HIS A 157 20.98 9.85 27.04
C HIS A 157 20.26 8.51 26.84
N GLN A 158 20.97 7.40 26.60
CA GLN A 158 20.37 6.06 26.64
C GLN A 158 20.20 5.52 28.08
N LYS A 159 20.89 6.11 29.06
CA LYS A 159 20.96 5.62 30.45
C LYS A 159 19.66 5.88 31.23
N ALA A 160 19.52 5.19 32.36
CA ALA A 160 18.31 5.20 33.19
C ALA A 160 17.93 6.55 33.83
N HIS A 161 18.82 7.55 33.84
CA HIS A 161 18.48 8.89 34.34
C HIS A 161 17.53 9.65 33.41
N GLU A 162 17.43 9.22 32.16
CA GLU A 162 16.67 9.88 31.13
C GLU A 162 15.28 9.25 30.94
N THR A 163 14.33 10.02 30.41
CA THR A 163 12.97 9.54 30.14
C THR A 163 12.92 8.56 28.96
N PHE A 164 11.94 7.65 28.93
CA PHE A 164 11.79 6.69 27.84
C PHE A 164 11.75 7.32 26.44
N PRO A 165 11.01 8.42 26.17
CA PRO A 165 10.98 9.03 24.85
C PRO A 165 12.38 9.43 24.36
N VAL A 166 13.17 10.09 25.23
CA VAL A 166 14.52 10.54 24.86
C VAL A 166 15.46 9.36 24.70
N ARG A 167 15.41 8.36 25.61
CA ARG A 167 16.25 7.14 25.50
C ARG A 167 15.96 6.37 24.21
N LEU A 168 14.69 6.21 23.86
CA LEU A 168 14.24 5.53 22.65
C LEU A 168 14.69 6.28 21.41
N THR A 169 14.49 7.59 21.34
CA THR A 169 14.90 8.39 20.18
C THR A 169 16.42 8.51 20.06
N ALA A 170 17.16 8.59 21.16
CA ALA A 170 18.63 8.53 21.13
C ALA A 170 19.12 7.18 20.60
N SER A 171 18.46 6.09 20.98
CA SER A 171 18.75 4.74 20.47
C SER A 171 18.41 4.61 18.99
N TYR A 172 17.32 5.21 18.55
CA TYR A 172 16.97 5.29 17.14
C TYR A 172 18.01 6.08 16.31
N ALA A 173 18.53 7.19 16.85
CA ALA A 173 19.60 7.94 16.18
C ALA A 173 20.89 7.11 16.02
N LEU A 174 21.27 6.37 17.06
CA LEU A 174 22.39 5.44 17.03
C LEU A 174 22.16 4.28 16.05
N LEU A 175 20.94 3.72 16.01
CA LEU A 175 20.55 2.70 15.04
C LEU A 175 20.74 3.18 13.60
N ASN A 176 20.22 4.37 13.26
CA ASN A 176 20.35 4.96 11.93
C ASN A 176 21.81 5.23 11.56
N ASN A 177 22.64 5.56 12.55
CA ASN A 177 24.08 5.72 12.37
C ASN A 177 24.84 4.38 12.20
N GLY A 178 24.16 3.23 12.27
CA GLY A 178 24.78 1.91 12.20
C GLY A 178 25.53 1.51 13.48
N ASP A 179 25.21 2.14 14.62
CA ASP A 179 25.86 1.86 15.89
C ASP A 179 25.15 0.73 16.66
N ARG A 180 25.93 -0.26 17.13
CA ARG A 180 25.41 -1.44 17.82
C ARG A 180 24.67 -1.09 19.11
N ALA A 181 25.06 -0.02 19.80
CA ALA A 181 24.41 0.43 21.02
C ALA A 181 22.93 0.83 20.80
N GLY A 182 22.57 1.25 19.58
CA GLY A 182 21.18 1.54 19.21
C GLY A 182 20.33 0.27 19.25
N ILE A 183 20.82 -0.81 18.63
CA ILE A 183 20.13 -2.12 18.63
C ILE A 183 20.03 -2.67 20.05
N GLU A 184 21.11 -2.64 20.83
CA GLU A 184 21.13 -3.19 22.18
C GLU A 184 20.10 -2.52 23.10
N MET A 185 20.03 -1.17 23.08
CA MET A 185 19.05 -0.45 23.89
C MET A 185 17.61 -0.65 23.38
N LEU A 186 17.40 -0.71 22.06
CA LEU A 186 16.07 -1.04 21.52
C LEU A 186 15.63 -2.46 21.92
N THR A 187 16.55 -3.44 21.94
CA THR A 187 16.24 -4.78 22.44
C THR A 187 15.92 -4.81 23.92
N HIS A 188 16.57 -3.97 24.73
CA HIS A 188 16.25 -3.84 26.15
C HIS A 188 14.82 -3.32 26.37
N PHE A 189 14.30 -2.46 25.47
CA PHE A 189 12.91 -1.99 25.54
C PHE A 189 11.87 -3.04 25.12
N LEU A 190 12.28 -4.22 24.66
CA LEU A 190 11.34 -5.29 24.30
C LEU A 190 10.87 -6.12 25.50
N HIS A 191 11.55 -6.00 26.63
CA HIS A 191 11.22 -6.77 27.83
C HIS A 191 9.89 -6.35 28.45
N THR A 192 9.19 -7.29 29.07
CA THR A 192 7.84 -7.11 29.65
C THR A 192 7.76 -6.10 30.78
N ASP A 193 8.90 -5.78 31.41
CA ASP A 193 9.03 -4.74 32.44
C ASP A 193 9.02 -3.30 31.87
N THR A 194 9.22 -3.16 30.57
CA THR A 194 9.14 -1.87 29.86
C THR A 194 7.67 -1.52 29.58
N PRO A 195 7.24 -0.24 29.75
CA PRO A 195 5.88 0.19 29.45
C PRO A 195 5.46 -0.17 28.02
N GLU A 196 4.21 -0.61 27.85
CA GLU A 196 3.69 -1.13 26.58
C GLU A 196 3.91 -0.19 25.40
N GLU A 197 3.64 1.11 25.57
CA GLU A 197 3.85 2.12 24.52
C GLU A 197 5.32 2.21 24.06
N VAL A 198 6.26 2.01 24.99
CA VAL A 198 7.70 2.02 24.70
C VAL A 198 8.10 0.74 23.98
N ARG A 199 7.59 -0.42 24.41
CA ARG A 199 7.80 -1.69 23.71
C ARG A 199 7.29 -1.59 22.28
N LYS A 200 6.05 -1.13 22.11
CA LYS A 200 5.40 -0.93 20.82
C LYS A 200 6.22 -0.02 19.90
N ALA A 201 6.68 1.13 20.40
CA ALA A 201 7.52 2.04 19.62
C ALA A 201 8.89 1.45 19.27
N ALA A 202 9.54 0.73 20.20
CA ALA A 202 10.82 0.07 19.95
C ALA A 202 10.69 -1.03 18.90
N THR A 203 9.68 -1.90 19.01
CA THR A 203 9.40 -2.95 18.03
C THR A 203 9.03 -2.35 16.67
N PHE A 204 8.26 -1.25 16.64
CA PHE A 204 7.95 -0.54 15.40
C PHE A 204 9.22 -0.01 14.71
N ILE A 205 10.12 0.63 15.45
CA ILE A 205 11.40 1.12 14.91
C ILE A 205 12.22 -0.04 14.33
N LEU A 206 12.30 -1.17 15.04
CA LEU A 206 12.96 -2.37 14.53
C LEU A 206 12.22 -2.97 13.32
N ALA A 207 10.91 -2.81 13.23
CA ALA A 207 10.15 -3.28 12.07
C ALA A 207 10.40 -2.38 10.84
N THR A 208 10.54 -1.07 10.98
CA THR A 208 10.55 -0.14 9.83
C THR A 208 11.91 0.44 9.47
N GLU A 209 12.83 0.59 10.44
CA GLU A 209 14.04 1.41 10.28
C GLU A 209 15.36 0.61 10.36
N LEU A 210 15.32 -0.72 10.32
CA LEU A 210 16.55 -1.51 10.42
C LEU A 210 17.54 -1.19 9.31
N PRO A 211 18.82 -0.91 9.64
CA PRO A 211 19.84 -0.69 8.64
C PRO A 211 20.09 -1.97 7.85
N VAL A 212 20.22 -1.84 6.52
CA VAL A 212 20.40 -2.97 5.58
C VAL A 212 21.69 -3.78 5.85
N LYS A 213 22.62 -3.27 6.66
CA LYS A 213 23.90 -3.91 6.98
C LYS A 213 23.98 -4.29 8.47
N LEU A 214 23.35 -5.39 8.83
CA LEU A 214 23.62 -6.08 10.10
C LEU A 214 24.64 -7.19 9.89
N SER A 215 25.53 -7.41 10.86
CA SER A 215 26.36 -8.62 10.91
C SER A 215 25.52 -9.86 11.24
N GLY A 216 26.00 -11.05 10.89
CA GLY A 216 25.32 -12.31 11.21
C GLY A 216 25.05 -12.48 12.72
N GLU A 217 26.02 -12.11 13.56
CA GLU A 217 25.86 -12.13 15.02
C GLU A 217 24.75 -11.19 15.51
N GLN A 218 24.64 -9.98 14.93
CA GLN A 218 23.58 -9.03 15.28
C GLN A 218 22.20 -9.52 14.83
N GLN A 219 22.11 -10.15 13.65
CA GLN A 219 20.87 -10.74 13.15
C GLN A 219 20.39 -11.88 14.04
N GLU A 220 21.30 -12.75 14.47
CA GLU A 220 20.99 -13.86 15.38
C GLU A 220 20.57 -13.36 16.76
N TYR A 221 21.34 -12.43 17.34
CA TYR A 221 20.99 -11.81 18.61
C TYR A 221 19.61 -11.17 18.57
N LEU A 222 19.34 -10.34 17.55
CA LEU A 222 18.05 -9.66 17.42
C LEU A 222 16.90 -10.65 17.16
N SER A 223 17.13 -11.69 16.34
CA SER A 223 16.14 -12.75 16.12
C SER A 223 15.73 -13.41 17.44
N LEU A 224 16.71 -13.74 18.30
CA LEU A 224 16.44 -14.35 19.60
C LEU A 224 15.61 -13.45 20.53
N GLN A 225 15.78 -12.13 20.46
CA GLN A 225 15.00 -11.18 21.26
C GLN A 225 13.58 -10.96 20.70
N LEU A 226 13.39 -11.09 19.37
CA LEU A 226 12.10 -10.88 18.72
C LEU A 226 11.17 -12.10 18.80
N ILE A 227 11.72 -13.32 18.82
CA ILE A 227 10.91 -14.56 18.85
C ILE A 227 9.90 -14.61 20.01
N PRO A 228 10.25 -14.26 21.27
CA PRO A 228 9.30 -14.23 22.37
C PRO A 228 8.11 -13.28 22.16
N LEU A 229 8.32 -12.17 21.43
CA LEU A 229 7.29 -11.17 21.16
C LEU A 229 6.23 -11.65 20.17
N LEU A 230 6.46 -12.74 19.43
CA LEU A 230 5.43 -13.33 18.57
C LEU A 230 4.22 -13.84 19.37
N SER A 231 4.39 -13.99 20.69
CA SER A 231 3.34 -14.37 21.64
C SER A 231 2.91 -13.23 22.57
N ASP A 232 3.26 -11.97 22.25
CA ASP A 232 2.83 -10.81 23.04
C ASP A 232 1.30 -10.64 22.95
N ASP A 233 0.67 -10.32 24.09
CA ASP A 233 -0.78 -10.11 24.18
C ASP A 233 -1.24 -8.92 23.32
N ASN A 234 -0.37 -7.92 23.13
CA ASN A 234 -0.62 -6.82 22.22
C ASN A 234 -0.33 -7.26 20.77
N THR A 235 -1.40 -7.38 19.98
CA THR A 235 -1.32 -7.83 18.59
C THR A 235 -0.45 -6.94 17.70
N GLU A 236 -0.38 -5.63 17.98
CA GLU A 236 0.49 -4.74 17.21
C GLU A 236 1.97 -5.00 17.51
N ILE A 237 2.33 -5.32 18.76
CA ILE A 237 3.69 -5.71 19.12
C ILE A 237 4.06 -7.01 18.43
N ALA A 238 3.18 -8.02 18.47
CA ALA A 238 3.42 -9.31 17.81
C ALA A 238 3.59 -9.16 16.29
N GLN A 239 2.76 -8.34 15.64
CA GLN A 239 2.86 -8.05 14.20
C GLN A 239 4.14 -7.28 13.84
N HIS A 240 4.50 -6.24 14.58
CA HIS A 240 5.75 -5.54 14.35
C HIS A 240 6.97 -6.44 14.60
N ALA A 241 6.92 -7.30 15.61
CA ALA A 241 7.97 -8.27 15.88
C ALA A 241 8.10 -9.28 14.73
N ALA A 242 6.97 -9.75 14.18
CA ALA A 242 6.96 -10.63 13.03
C ALA A 242 7.62 -9.96 11.80
N HIS A 243 7.27 -8.71 11.52
CA HIS A 243 7.84 -7.95 10.41
C HIS A 243 9.33 -7.63 10.61
N ALA A 244 9.74 -7.27 11.83
CA ALA A 244 11.14 -7.07 12.16
C ALA A 244 11.94 -8.37 11.98
N LEU A 245 11.38 -9.50 12.45
CA LEU A 245 12.01 -10.81 12.38
C LEU A 245 12.18 -11.26 10.93
N SER A 246 11.20 -11.02 10.04
CA SER A 246 11.30 -11.41 8.63
C SER A 246 12.47 -10.71 7.89
N LYS A 247 12.85 -9.50 8.34
CA LYS A 247 13.98 -8.73 7.79
C LYS A 247 15.34 -9.20 8.29
N VAL A 248 15.41 -9.75 9.49
CA VAL A 248 16.68 -10.16 10.14
C VAL A 248 16.86 -11.66 10.23
N ALA A 249 15.88 -12.43 9.75
CA ALA A 249 15.92 -13.88 9.81
C ALA A 249 17.17 -14.46 9.14
N THR A 250 17.73 -15.47 9.80
CA THR A 250 18.79 -16.32 9.27
C THR A 250 18.31 -17.76 9.16
N ALA A 251 19.15 -18.67 8.66
CA ALA A 251 18.83 -20.09 8.64
C ALA A 251 18.57 -20.63 10.06
N GLN A 252 19.26 -20.09 11.07
CA GLN A 252 19.06 -20.44 12.48
C GLN A 252 17.70 -19.96 13.00
N THR A 253 17.18 -18.83 12.52
CA THR A 253 15.83 -18.39 12.86
C THR A 253 14.79 -19.44 12.45
N LEU A 254 14.94 -20.04 11.26
CA LEU A 254 14.02 -21.08 10.78
C LEU A 254 14.04 -22.34 11.66
N THR A 255 15.21 -22.76 12.15
CA THR A 255 15.33 -23.95 13.01
C THR A 255 14.64 -23.77 14.36
N VAL A 256 14.50 -22.52 14.83
CA VAL A 256 13.75 -22.19 16.05
C VAL A 256 12.25 -22.02 15.78
N LEU A 257 11.86 -21.42 14.65
CA LEU A 257 10.44 -21.19 14.33
C LEU A 257 9.67 -22.49 14.03
N TYR A 258 10.31 -23.51 13.46
CA TYR A 258 9.59 -24.74 13.09
C TYR A 258 9.03 -25.53 14.30
N PRO A 259 9.81 -25.82 15.37
CA PRO A 259 9.24 -26.45 16.55
C PRO A 259 8.20 -25.57 17.26
N LEU A 260 8.37 -24.23 17.21
CA LEU A 260 7.42 -23.30 17.80
C LEU A 260 6.03 -23.39 17.16
N LEU A 261 5.94 -23.69 15.85
CA LEU A 261 4.64 -23.94 15.20
C LEU A 261 3.87 -25.11 15.83
N GLU A 262 4.55 -26.15 16.32
CA GLU A 262 3.88 -27.34 16.84
C GLU A 262 3.38 -27.15 18.28
N ILE A 263 4.11 -26.39 19.09
CA ILE A 263 3.82 -26.24 20.53
C ILE A 263 2.96 -25.01 20.85
N SER A 264 2.79 -24.08 19.91
CA SER A 264 2.08 -22.82 20.13
C SER A 264 0.57 -22.94 19.89
N ASN A 265 -0.19 -21.99 20.45
CA ASN A 265 -1.62 -21.85 20.19
C ASN A 265 -1.91 -21.22 18.81
N GLU A 266 -3.18 -21.22 18.38
CA GLU A 266 -3.58 -20.76 17.04
C GLU A 266 -3.14 -19.31 16.71
N PRO A 267 -3.34 -18.30 17.58
CA PRO A 267 -2.91 -16.93 17.26
C PRO A 267 -1.39 -16.82 17.04
N VAL A 268 -0.59 -17.49 17.88
CA VAL A 268 0.87 -17.48 17.76
C VAL A 268 1.33 -18.26 16.53
N GLN A 269 0.69 -19.38 16.22
CA GLN A 269 0.94 -20.12 14.98
C GLN A 269 0.71 -19.25 13.75
N ILE A 270 -0.39 -18.48 13.70
CA ILE A 270 -0.66 -17.54 12.62
C ILE A 270 0.46 -16.50 12.51
N THR A 271 0.88 -15.88 13.62
CA THR A 271 1.99 -14.91 13.64
C THR A 271 3.28 -15.52 13.10
N ILE A 272 3.64 -16.74 13.53
CA ILE A 272 4.84 -17.44 13.03
C ILE A 272 4.72 -17.73 11.53
N LEU A 273 3.54 -18.16 11.06
CA LEU A 273 3.31 -18.38 9.63
C LEU A 273 3.42 -17.08 8.83
N THR A 274 2.95 -15.94 9.36
CA THR A 274 3.15 -14.63 8.75
C THR A 274 4.63 -14.29 8.61
N VAL A 275 5.45 -14.55 9.65
CA VAL A 275 6.91 -14.41 9.56
C VAL A 275 7.48 -15.24 8.42
N LEU A 276 7.12 -16.52 8.35
CA LEU A 276 7.61 -17.44 7.33
C LEU A 276 7.17 -17.01 5.92
N GLU A 277 5.94 -16.54 5.75
CA GLU A 277 5.44 -16.01 4.50
C GLU A 277 6.25 -14.79 4.04
N GLU A 278 6.46 -13.80 4.90
CA GLU A 278 7.26 -12.61 4.57
C GLU A 278 8.72 -12.97 4.24
N ILE A 279 9.33 -13.88 5.01
CA ILE A 279 10.68 -14.41 4.71
C ILE A 279 10.69 -15.02 3.31
N ALA A 280 9.70 -15.84 2.98
CA ALA A 280 9.61 -16.47 1.67
C ALA A 280 9.48 -15.42 0.55
N GLN A 281 8.71 -14.36 0.75
CA GLN A 281 8.53 -13.31 -0.25
C GLN A 281 9.82 -12.51 -0.49
N HIS A 282 10.54 -12.14 0.57
CA HIS A 282 11.65 -11.19 0.48
C HIS A 282 13.05 -11.82 0.42
N ASN A 283 13.24 -13.03 0.98
CA ASN A 283 14.56 -13.68 1.05
C ASN A 283 14.61 -14.94 0.18
N LYS A 284 15.24 -14.84 -1.01
CA LYS A 284 15.33 -15.95 -1.97
C LYS A 284 16.09 -17.18 -1.43
N VAL A 285 17.12 -16.96 -0.60
CA VAL A 285 17.97 -18.04 -0.06
C VAL A 285 17.19 -18.81 1.00
N LEU A 286 16.60 -18.10 1.96
CA LEU A 286 15.78 -18.73 3.00
C LEU A 286 14.53 -19.38 2.40
N ARG A 287 13.87 -18.75 1.40
CA ARG A 287 12.78 -19.39 0.66
C ARG A 287 13.22 -20.74 0.07
N HIS A 288 14.41 -20.82 -0.53
CA HIS A 288 14.90 -22.08 -1.07
C HIS A 288 15.13 -23.14 0.01
N GLN A 289 15.65 -22.76 1.18
CA GLN A 289 15.78 -23.65 2.33
C GLN A 289 14.42 -24.13 2.85
N MET A 290 13.43 -23.23 2.93
CA MET A 290 12.07 -23.54 3.35
C MET A 290 11.35 -24.53 2.42
N ARG A 291 11.71 -24.57 1.13
CA ARG A 291 11.16 -25.57 0.18
C ARG A 291 11.62 -26.99 0.45
N GLN A 292 12.70 -27.16 1.22
CA GLN A 292 13.17 -28.47 1.61
C GLN A 292 12.11 -29.14 2.51
N HIS A 293 12.15 -30.46 2.61
CA HIS A 293 11.09 -31.26 3.24
C HIS A 293 10.76 -30.87 4.70
N THR A 294 11.67 -30.17 5.41
CA THR A 294 11.51 -29.80 6.81
C THR A 294 10.26 -28.94 7.07
N LEU A 295 10.12 -27.77 6.42
CA LEU A 295 8.95 -26.90 6.67
C LEU A 295 7.64 -27.60 6.29
N SER A 296 7.63 -28.28 5.15
CA SER A 296 6.43 -28.96 4.67
C SER A 296 5.92 -29.98 5.68
N ARG A 297 6.81 -30.72 6.35
CA ARG A 297 6.44 -31.68 7.40
C ARG A 297 5.66 -31.01 8.54
N HIS A 298 6.05 -29.80 8.94
CA HIS A 298 5.39 -29.05 10.02
C HIS A 298 4.06 -28.42 9.56
N LEU A 299 3.95 -28.03 8.29
CA LEU A 299 2.75 -27.36 7.76
C LEU A 299 1.63 -28.32 7.32
N LEU A 300 1.96 -29.55 6.91
CA LEU A 300 0.97 -30.51 6.41
C LEU A 300 -0.20 -30.78 7.39
N PRO A 301 0.03 -30.96 8.71
CA PRO A 301 -1.07 -31.12 9.66
C PRO A 301 -2.00 -29.88 9.72
N LEU A 302 -1.44 -28.68 9.58
CA LEU A 302 -2.17 -27.42 9.69
C LEU A 302 -3.11 -27.17 8.50
N LEU A 303 -2.85 -27.78 7.34
CA LEU A 303 -3.74 -27.74 6.17
C LEU A 303 -5.11 -28.37 6.44
N LYS A 304 -5.21 -29.24 7.46
CA LYS A 304 -6.46 -29.87 7.91
C LYS A 304 -7.00 -29.26 9.20
N SER A 305 -6.43 -28.15 9.66
CA SER A 305 -6.89 -27.48 10.88
C SER A 305 -8.39 -27.18 10.80
N ALA A 306 -9.09 -27.37 11.92
CA ALA A 306 -10.48 -26.98 12.08
C ALA A 306 -10.65 -25.45 12.10
N TYR A 307 -9.59 -24.70 12.43
CA TYR A 307 -9.57 -23.24 12.48
C TYR A 307 -9.30 -22.66 11.07
N PRO A 308 -10.28 -21.98 10.44
CA PRO A 308 -10.14 -21.51 9.06
C PRO A 308 -9.01 -20.51 8.85
N ASN A 309 -8.78 -19.60 9.81
CA ASN A 309 -7.73 -18.58 9.70
C ASN A 309 -6.33 -19.21 9.68
N LEU A 310 -6.07 -20.14 10.60
CA LEU A 310 -4.82 -20.90 10.64
C LEU A 310 -4.61 -21.71 9.36
N ARG A 311 -5.65 -22.41 8.90
CA ARG A 311 -5.61 -23.18 7.66
C ARG A 311 -5.28 -22.28 6.47
N ARG A 312 -5.99 -21.16 6.31
CA ARG A 312 -5.76 -20.15 5.27
C ARG A 312 -4.31 -19.65 5.31
N GLN A 313 -3.84 -19.15 6.46
CA GLN A 313 -2.48 -18.64 6.59
C GLN A 313 -1.41 -19.70 6.25
N THR A 314 -1.67 -20.98 6.56
CA THR A 314 -0.80 -22.10 6.18
C THR A 314 -0.70 -22.24 4.65
N PHE A 315 -1.83 -22.16 3.92
CA PHE A 315 -1.82 -22.21 2.46
C PHE A 315 -1.09 -21.01 1.84
N TYR A 316 -1.29 -19.79 2.35
CA TYR A 316 -0.54 -18.60 1.89
C TYR A 316 0.97 -18.75 2.10
N THR A 317 1.38 -19.26 3.27
CA THR A 317 2.79 -19.52 3.58
C THR A 317 3.40 -20.53 2.60
N LEU A 318 2.69 -21.62 2.30
CA LEU A 318 3.12 -22.61 1.31
C LEU A 318 3.15 -22.02 -0.11
N ALA A 319 2.16 -21.22 -0.50
CA ALA A 319 2.12 -20.55 -1.79
C ALA A 319 3.34 -19.62 -1.97
N ALA A 320 3.66 -18.82 -0.96
CA ALA A 320 4.81 -17.92 -0.96
C ALA A 320 6.14 -18.68 -1.08
N CYS A 321 6.23 -19.88 -0.46
CA CYS A 321 7.36 -20.77 -0.65
C CYS A 321 7.45 -21.26 -2.10
N GLY A 322 6.38 -21.84 -2.62
CA GLY A 322 6.30 -22.46 -3.95
C GLY A 322 7.22 -23.67 -4.14
N GLY A 323 7.37 -24.13 -5.38
CA GLY A 323 8.19 -25.31 -5.73
C GLY A 323 7.37 -26.58 -6.00
N GLU A 324 7.98 -27.56 -6.66
CA GLU A 324 7.26 -28.71 -7.24
C GLU A 324 6.55 -29.59 -6.21
N TYR A 325 7.19 -29.86 -5.07
CA TYR A 325 6.57 -30.64 -3.99
C TYR A 325 5.33 -29.94 -3.43
N ILE A 326 5.43 -28.64 -3.12
CA ILE A 326 4.30 -27.86 -2.59
C ILE A 326 3.18 -27.77 -3.63
N ALA A 327 3.53 -27.59 -4.91
CA ALA A 327 2.55 -27.62 -6.00
C ALA A 327 1.82 -28.96 -6.06
N ALA A 328 2.53 -30.09 -5.94
CA ALA A 328 1.92 -31.41 -5.92
C ALA A 328 0.96 -31.57 -4.72
N VAL A 329 1.36 -31.12 -3.52
CA VAL A 329 0.49 -31.10 -2.33
C VAL A 329 -0.77 -30.27 -2.60
N MET A 330 -0.64 -29.05 -3.10
CA MET A 330 -1.79 -28.21 -3.45
C MET A 330 -2.68 -28.87 -4.51
N GLY A 331 -2.11 -29.42 -5.58
CA GLY A 331 -2.85 -30.13 -6.61
C GLY A 331 -3.66 -31.32 -6.07
N THR A 332 -3.07 -32.12 -5.15
CA THR A 332 -3.81 -33.21 -4.50
C THR A 332 -4.98 -32.73 -3.65
N ILE A 333 -4.83 -31.58 -2.97
CA ILE A 333 -5.89 -30.98 -2.15
C ILE A 333 -6.98 -30.40 -3.04
N VAL A 334 -6.61 -29.68 -4.11
CA VAL A 334 -7.55 -29.10 -5.09
C VAL A 334 -8.41 -30.22 -5.72
N MET A 335 -7.83 -31.38 -6.01
CA MET A 335 -8.57 -32.53 -6.55
C MET A 335 -9.37 -33.32 -5.49
N ASN A 336 -9.20 -33.05 -4.19
CA ASN A 336 -9.87 -33.76 -3.11
C ASN A 336 -11.05 -32.95 -2.55
N LYS A 337 -12.27 -33.33 -2.96
CA LYS A 337 -13.52 -32.67 -2.57
C LYS A 337 -13.82 -32.72 -1.08
N ASP A 338 -13.28 -33.70 -0.36
CA ASP A 338 -13.53 -33.90 1.07
C ASP A 338 -12.48 -33.17 1.94
N HIS A 339 -11.48 -32.54 1.33
CA HIS A 339 -10.46 -31.83 2.07
C HIS A 339 -10.99 -30.48 2.57
N PRO A 340 -10.93 -30.18 3.88
CA PRO A 340 -11.47 -28.93 4.43
C PRO A 340 -10.76 -27.67 3.92
N GLY A 341 -9.54 -27.84 3.39
CA GLY A 341 -8.73 -26.79 2.78
C GLY A 341 -8.85 -26.66 1.27
N GLN A 342 -9.84 -27.29 0.61
CA GLN A 342 -9.93 -27.27 -0.86
C GLN A 342 -10.07 -25.85 -1.40
N MET A 343 -10.91 -25.03 -0.77
CA MET A 343 -11.14 -23.64 -1.17
C MET A 343 -9.85 -22.81 -1.08
N GLU A 344 -9.16 -22.87 0.07
CA GLU A 344 -7.93 -22.13 0.30
C GLU A 344 -6.82 -22.58 -0.65
N ALA A 345 -6.78 -23.88 -1.00
CA ALA A 345 -5.84 -24.39 -1.99
C ALA A 345 -6.09 -23.80 -3.38
N VAL A 346 -7.35 -23.78 -3.85
CA VAL A 346 -7.75 -23.17 -5.13
C VAL A 346 -7.38 -21.70 -5.14
N GLU A 347 -7.75 -20.97 -4.09
CA GLU A 347 -7.45 -19.55 -3.94
C GLU A 347 -5.94 -19.27 -4.00
N CYS A 348 -5.14 -20.05 -3.27
CA CYS A 348 -3.71 -19.80 -3.14
C CYS A 348 -2.90 -20.10 -4.41
N LEU A 349 -3.46 -20.84 -5.38
CA LEU A 349 -2.79 -21.08 -6.65
C LEU A 349 -2.47 -19.79 -7.43
N ARG A 350 -3.28 -18.72 -7.27
CA ARG A 350 -3.01 -17.41 -7.89
C ARG A 350 -1.88 -16.62 -7.24
N PHE A 351 -1.51 -16.99 -6.01
CA PHE A 351 -0.40 -16.41 -5.26
C PHE A 351 0.85 -17.32 -5.25
N PHE A 352 0.75 -18.48 -5.89
CA PHE A 352 1.80 -19.49 -5.85
C PHE A 352 3.10 -18.99 -6.48
N HIS A 353 4.17 -19.01 -5.69
CA HIS A 353 5.47 -18.55 -6.16
C HIS A 353 6.00 -19.45 -7.27
N GLY A 354 6.10 -18.88 -8.47
CA GLY A 354 6.51 -19.61 -9.66
C GLY A 354 5.35 -20.20 -10.46
N ALA A 355 4.09 -19.84 -10.16
CA ALA A 355 2.91 -20.32 -10.88
C ALA A 355 3.04 -20.18 -12.40
N LEU A 356 3.66 -19.09 -12.87
CA LEU A 356 3.83 -18.83 -14.31
C LEU A 356 5.05 -19.52 -14.95
N ARG A 357 5.80 -20.38 -14.23
CA ARG A 357 6.96 -21.10 -14.76
C ARG A 357 6.55 -22.46 -15.31
N ALA A 358 7.13 -22.86 -16.45
CA ALA A 358 6.96 -24.22 -16.97
C ALA A 358 7.77 -25.25 -16.13
N PRO A 359 7.30 -26.50 -16.01
CA PRO A 359 6.01 -27.04 -16.48
C PRO A 359 4.84 -26.75 -15.52
N LEU A 360 5.14 -26.22 -14.33
CA LEU A 360 4.18 -26.00 -13.25
C LEU A 360 2.92 -25.23 -13.66
N ARG A 361 3.08 -24.18 -14.49
CA ARG A 361 1.98 -23.38 -15.04
C ARG A 361 0.87 -24.24 -15.62
N GLY A 362 1.19 -25.16 -16.53
CA GLY A 362 0.17 -26.00 -17.17
C GLY A 362 -0.58 -26.89 -16.17
N HIS A 363 0.10 -27.40 -15.14
CA HIS A 363 -0.57 -28.17 -14.09
C HIS A 363 -1.55 -27.32 -13.28
N ILE A 364 -1.14 -26.13 -12.87
CA ILE A 364 -1.98 -25.20 -12.10
C ILE A 364 -3.23 -24.83 -12.89
N ILE A 365 -3.08 -24.44 -14.17
CA ILE A 365 -4.21 -24.09 -15.03
C ILE A 365 -5.17 -25.28 -15.18
N ARG A 366 -4.67 -26.47 -15.49
CA ARG A 366 -5.53 -27.66 -15.63
C ARG A 366 -6.23 -28.05 -14.33
N TRP A 367 -5.61 -27.85 -13.17
CA TRP A 367 -6.29 -28.06 -11.89
C TRP A 367 -7.44 -27.07 -11.69
N LEU A 368 -7.21 -25.78 -11.96
CA LEU A 368 -8.24 -24.74 -11.85
C LEU A 368 -9.38 -24.96 -12.85
N LEU A 369 -9.09 -25.32 -14.10
CA LEU A 369 -10.11 -25.68 -15.09
C LEU A 369 -10.93 -26.90 -14.63
N LYS A 370 -10.27 -27.90 -14.04
CA LYS A 370 -10.97 -29.08 -13.52
C LYS A 370 -11.94 -28.74 -12.39
N ILE A 371 -11.63 -27.73 -11.56
CA ILE A 371 -12.54 -27.24 -10.51
C ILE A 371 -13.85 -26.71 -11.10
N LEU A 372 -13.84 -26.13 -12.30
CA LEU A 372 -15.05 -25.63 -12.96
C LEU A 372 -16.10 -26.72 -13.20
N THR A 373 -15.67 -28.00 -13.25
CA THR A 373 -16.56 -29.16 -13.40
C THR A 373 -17.25 -29.61 -12.10
N ILE A 374 -16.88 -29.03 -10.96
CA ILE A 374 -17.47 -29.35 -9.66
C ILE A 374 -18.65 -28.42 -9.42
N PRO A 375 -19.87 -28.93 -9.14
CA PRO A 375 -21.06 -28.09 -8.94
C PRO A 375 -21.05 -27.44 -7.55
N ASN A 376 -20.09 -26.54 -7.32
CA ASN A 376 -19.97 -25.70 -6.14
C ASN A 376 -19.63 -24.28 -6.62
N GLU A 377 -20.62 -23.39 -6.53
CA GLU A 377 -20.53 -22.04 -7.07
C GLU A 377 -19.35 -21.24 -6.51
N GLU A 378 -19.15 -21.24 -5.18
CA GLU A 378 -18.07 -20.49 -4.54
C GLU A 378 -16.69 -20.99 -5.02
N LEU A 379 -16.54 -22.31 -5.19
CA LEU A 379 -15.31 -22.93 -5.64
C LEU A 379 -15.05 -22.62 -7.13
N GLN A 380 -16.09 -22.65 -7.96
CA GLN A 380 -16.02 -22.28 -9.38
C GLN A 380 -15.65 -20.81 -9.55
N ILE A 381 -16.27 -19.89 -8.77
CA ILE A 381 -15.92 -18.46 -8.77
C ILE A 381 -14.45 -18.27 -8.37
N THR A 382 -14.01 -18.92 -7.29
CA THR A 382 -12.63 -18.81 -6.81
C THR A 382 -11.63 -19.32 -7.86
N ALA A 383 -11.98 -20.37 -8.61
CA ALA A 383 -11.15 -20.88 -9.71
C ALA A 383 -11.10 -19.90 -10.89
N LEU A 384 -12.22 -19.30 -11.29
CA LEU A 384 -12.27 -18.27 -12.34
C LEU A 384 -11.44 -17.04 -11.96
N ASP A 385 -11.58 -16.54 -10.72
CA ASP A 385 -10.80 -15.42 -10.21
C ASP A 385 -9.30 -15.75 -10.19
N SER A 386 -8.95 -17.00 -9.86
CA SER A 386 -7.56 -17.46 -9.86
C SER A 386 -6.97 -17.54 -11.27
N LEU A 387 -7.74 -18.03 -12.25
CA LEU A 387 -7.35 -18.04 -13.66
C LEU A 387 -7.17 -16.62 -14.21
N ALA A 388 -8.13 -15.73 -13.92
CA ALA A 388 -8.09 -14.33 -14.33
C ALA A 388 -6.84 -13.63 -13.77
N GLN A 389 -6.54 -13.84 -12.49
CA GLN A 389 -5.36 -13.25 -11.85
C GLN A 389 -4.05 -13.78 -12.45
N LEU A 390 -3.95 -15.08 -12.76
CA LEU A 390 -2.76 -15.66 -13.39
C LEU A 390 -2.55 -15.11 -14.81
N LEU A 391 -3.63 -14.98 -15.59
CA LEU A 391 -3.60 -14.39 -16.93
C LEU A 391 -3.18 -12.91 -16.86
N TRP A 392 -3.78 -12.14 -15.96
CA TRP A 392 -3.42 -10.73 -15.69
C TRP A 392 -1.94 -10.59 -15.29
N GLN A 393 -1.46 -11.41 -14.37
CA GLN A 393 -0.06 -11.42 -13.93
C GLN A 393 0.89 -11.74 -15.09
N ALA A 394 0.53 -12.67 -15.98
CA ALA A 394 1.36 -13.01 -17.13
C ALA A 394 1.47 -11.84 -18.10
N GLN A 395 0.36 -11.16 -18.38
CA GLN A 395 0.31 -9.97 -19.23
C GLN A 395 1.11 -8.80 -18.65
N HIS A 396 0.85 -8.44 -17.39
CA HIS A 396 1.43 -7.25 -16.76
C HIS A 396 2.92 -7.41 -16.43
N ASN A 397 3.39 -8.64 -16.22
CA ASN A 397 4.81 -8.92 -15.99
C ASN A 397 5.60 -9.16 -17.29
N GLY A 398 5.01 -8.91 -18.47
CA GLY A 398 5.67 -9.08 -19.77
C GLY A 398 6.04 -10.54 -20.08
N ARG A 399 5.30 -11.52 -19.55
CA ARG A 399 5.54 -12.95 -19.77
C ARG A 399 4.67 -13.47 -20.92
N GLU A 400 4.94 -13.00 -22.12
CA GLU A 400 4.11 -13.25 -23.31
C GLU A 400 3.89 -14.75 -23.57
N GLN A 401 4.92 -15.59 -23.51
CA GLN A 401 4.78 -17.04 -23.68
C GLN A 401 3.85 -17.64 -22.61
N ALA A 402 3.98 -17.23 -21.34
CA ALA A 402 3.12 -17.73 -20.28
C ALA A 402 1.66 -17.28 -20.49
N TRP A 403 1.47 -16.04 -20.94
CA TRP A 403 0.15 -15.50 -21.25
C TRP A 403 -0.52 -16.28 -22.39
N GLN A 404 0.19 -16.52 -23.50
CA GLN A 404 -0.33 -17.28 -24.64
C GLN A 404 -0.70 -18.71 -24.24
N GLU A 405 0.17 -19.43 -23.51
CA GLU A 405 -0.14 -20.81 -23.11
C GLU A 405 -1.31 -20.89 -22.12
N ILE A 406 -1.44 -19.94 -21.18
CA ILE A 406 -2.61 -19.89 -20.27
C ILE A 406 -3.87 -19.61 -21.08
N ARG A 407 -3.80 -18.64 -22.00
CA ARG A 407 -4.89 -18.29 -22.90
C ARG A 407 -5.35 -19.50 -23.71
N GLU A 408 -4.42 -20.21 -24.35
CA GLU A 408 -4.72 -21.41 -25.16
C GLU A 408 -5.44 -22.48 -24.33
N GLU A 409 -4.94 -22.80 -23.13
CA GLU A 409 -5.57 -23.77 -22.23
C GLU A 409 -6.97 -23.33 -21.77
N ILE A 410 -7.17 -22.04 -21.46
CA ILE A 410 -8.48 -21.49 -21.07
C ILE A 410 -9.45 -21.55 -22.26
N THR A 411 -9.05 -21.06 -23.43
CA THR A 411 -9.93 -20.98 -24.61
C THR A 411 -10.24 -22.34 -25.23
N GLY A 412 -9.40 -23.35 -24.98
CA GLY A 412 -9.61 -24.73 -25.41
C GLY A 412 -10.46 -25.56 -24.43
N ASP A 413 -10.88 -25.03 -23.28
CA ASP A 413 -11.67 -25.76 -22.30
C ASP A 413 -13.17 -25.51 -22.46
N ASP A 414 -13.89 -26.54 -22.95
CA ASP A 414 -15.33 -26.48 -23.18
C ASP A 414 -16.16 -26.22 -21.91
N ASN A 415 -15.62 -26.50 -20.71
CA ASN A 415 -16.38 -26.31 -19.47
C ASN A 415 -16.63 -24.82 -19.20
N ILE A 416 -15.73 -23.93 -19.64
CA ILE A 416 -15.93 -22.48 -19.51
C ILE A 416 -17.15 -22.04 -20.31
N LEU A 417 -17.32 -22.55 -21.54
CA LEU A 417 -18.49 -22.26 -22.36
C LEU A 417 -19.77 -22.80 -21.73
N GLY A 418 -19.69 -23.96 -21.06
CA GLY A 418 -20.80 -24.50 -20.27
C GLY A 418 -21.29 -23.55 -19.17
N LEU A 419 -20.41 -22.71 -18.60
CA LEU A 419 -20.77 -21.76 -17.55
C LEU A 419 -21.65 -20.61 -18.06
N PHE A 420 -21.72 -20.34 -19.36
CA PHE A 420 -22.68 -19.39 -19.94
C PHE A 420 -24.14 -19.82 -19.73
N HIS A 421 -24.38 -21.10 -19.42
CA HIS A 421 -25.70 -21.63 -19.08
C HIS A 421 -25.85 -21.95 -17.59
N ALA A 422 -24.87 -21.58 -16.77
CA ALA A 422 -24.99 -21.77 -15.32
C ALA A 422 -26.20 -21.02 -14.78
N THR A 423 -26.84 -21.54 -13.75
CA THR A 423 -27.96 -20.85 -13.08
C THR A 423 -27.49 -19.56 -12.40
N SER A 424 -26.29 -19.57 -11.82
CA SER A 424 -25.69 -18.42 -11.15
C SER A 424 -25.29 -17.31 -12.14
N PRO A 425 -25.80 -16.08 -11.98
CA PRO A 425 -25.33 -14.92 -12.74
C PRO A 425 -23.84 -14.61 -12.54
N ALA A 426 -23.32 -14.84 -11.33
CA ALA A 426 -21.91 -14.58 -11.02
C ALA A 426 -20.97 -15.47 -11.85
N LEU A 427 -21.33 -16.74 -12.05
CA LEU A 427 -20.55 -17.64 -12.92
C LEU A 427 -20.57 -17.21 -14.39
N ARG A 428 -21.72 -16.73 -14.88
CA ARG A 428 -21.84 -16.18 -16.24
C ARG A 428 -20.99 -14.92 -16.40
N GLN A 429 -21.03 -14.00 -15.44
CA GLN A 429 -20.21 -12.78 -15.47
C GLN A 429 -18.71 -13.09 -15.41
N ARG A 430 -18.26 -13.91 -14.45
CA ARG A 430 -16.83 -14.24 -14.29
C ARG A 430 -16.25 -15.01 -15.47
N SER A 431 -17.03 -15.89 -16.09
CA SER A 431 -16.59 -16.59 -17.30
C SER A 431 -16.45 -15.65 -18.50
N LEU A 432 -17.36 -14.69 -18.66
CA LEU A 432 -17.26 -13.63 -19.68
C LEU A 432 -16.03 -12.74 -19.48
N GLU A 433 -15.82 -12.25 -18.25
CA GLU A 433 -14.66 -11.41 -17.92
C GLU A 433 -13.34 -12.16 -18.20
N LEU A 434 -13.25 -13.43 -17.79
CA LEU A 434 -12.06 -14.25 -18.05
C LEU A 434 -11.76 -14.40 -19.55
N LEU A 435 -12.78 -14.66 -20.37
CA LEU A 435 -12.62 -14.78 -21.81
C LEU A 435 -12.29 -13.45 -22.48
N ALA A 436 -12.77 -12.33 -21.95
CA ALA A 436 -12.39 -11.00 -22.41
C ALA A 436 -10.90 -10.70 -22.14
N MET A 437 -10.38 -11.15 -21.00
CA MET A 437 -8.96 -11.01 -20.66
C MET A 437 -8.03 -11.86 -21.54
N SER A 438 -8.56 -12.86 -22.23
CA SER A 438 -7.87 -13.68 -23.23
C SER A 438 -7.66 -12.95 -24.58
N GLY A 439 -7.91 -11.64 -24.63
CA GLY A 439 -7.59 -10.80 -25.79
C GLY A 439 -8.68 -10.84 -26.85
N ASP A 440 -8.31 -11.17 -28.09
CA ASP A 440 -9.22 -11.14 -29.25
C ASP A 440 -10.08 -12.40 -29.41
N PHE A 441 -10.09 -13.31 -28.43
CA PHE A 441 -10.81 -14.58 -28.52
C PHE A 441 -12.30 -14.41 -28.89
N LEU A 442 -12.98 -13.44 -28.26
CA LEU A 442 -14.38 -13.12 -28.57
C LEU A 442 -14.61 -12.61 -30.01
N ASN A 443 -13.56 -12.12 -30.66
CA ASN A 443 -13.62 -11.66 -32.06
C ASN A 443 -13.24 -12.76 -33.04
N THR A 444 -12.36 -13.69 -32.65
CA THR A 444 -11.82 -14.73 -33.52
C THR A 444 -12.62 -16.04 -33.51
N ALA A 445 -13.49 -16.24 -32.51
CA ALA A 445 -14.33 -17.43 -32.36
C ALA A 445 -15.80 -17.12 -32.74
N PRO A 446 -16.21 -17.27 -34.01
CA PRO A 446 -17.60 -17.01 -34.42
C PRO A 446 -18.63 -17.94 -33.75
N GLU A 447 -18.24 -19.16 -33.40
CA GLU A 447 -19.07 -20.17 -32.75
C GLU A 447 -19.61 -19.71 -31.38
N ILE A 448 -18.89 -18.83 -30.67
CA ILE A 448 -19.33 -18.32 -29.37
C ILE A 448 -20.24 -17.08 -29.46
N GLN A 449 -20.34 -16.45 -30.65
CA GLN A 449 -21.11 -15.21 -30.83
C GLN A 449 -22.61 -15.42 -30.56
N SER A 450 -23.16 -16.60 -30.87
CA SER A 450 -24.56 -16.91 -30.57
C SER A 450 -24.83 -16.92 -29.06
N TYR A 451 -23.92 -17.50 -28.26
CA TYR A 451 -24.03 -17.46 -26.81
C TYR A 451 -23.93 -16.03 -26.29
N CYS A 452 -22.96 -15.26 -26.77
CA CYS A 452 -22.79 -13.86 -26.38
C CYS A 452 -24.01 -12.99 -26.74
N HIS A 453 -24.61 -13.20 -27.92
CA HIS A 453 -25.85 -12.54 -28.32
C HIS A 453 -27.00 -12.85 -27.36
N ASN A 454 -27.18 -14.13 -27.00
CA ASN A 454 -28.19 -14.55 -26.04
C ASN A 454 -27.96 -13.96 -24.65
N LEU A 455 -26.70 -13.94 -24.18
CA LEU A 455 -26.34 -13.33 -22.89
C LEU A 455 -26.57 -11.82 -22.87
N LEU A 456 -26.35 -11.12 -23.98
CA LEU A 456 -26.55 -9.67 -24.06
C LEU A 456 -28.04 -9.29 -24.10
N LEU A 457 -28.87 -10.04 -24.81
CA LEU A 457 -30.25 -9.63 -25.10
C LEU A 457 -31.33 -10.36 -24.29
N SER A 458 -31.04 -11.57 -23.85
CA SER A 458 -32.06 -12.51 -23.36
C SER A 458 -31.73 -13.11 -21.98
N ASP A 459 -30.57 -12.79 -21.38
CA ASP A 459 -30.27 -13.24 -20.02
C ASP A 459 -31.26 -12.62 -19.03
N ASN A 460 -31.69 -13.39 -18.04
CA ASN A 460 -32.64 -12.90 -17.03
C ASN A 460 -32.02 -11.89 -16.08
N ASP A 461 -30.70 -11.95 -15.86
CA ASP A 461 -29.98 -11.06 -14.96
C ASP A 461 -29.43 -9.85 -15.71
N SER A 462 -29.82 -8.64 -15.30
CA SER A 462 -29.36 -7.41 -15.96
C SER A 462 -27.87 -7.15 -15.76
N GLY A 463 -27.28 -7.64 -14.67
CA GLY A 463 -25.83 -7.59 -14.45
C GLY A 463 -25.06 -8.40 -15.50
N VAL A 464 -25.56 -9.57 -15.89
CA VAL A 464 -24.97 -10.37 -16.99
C VAL A 464 -25.09 -9.65 -18.33
N ARG A 465 -26.27 -9.10 -18.66
CA ARG A 465 -26.48 -8.33 -19.90
C ARG A 465 -25.54 -7.12 -19.98
N ALA A 466 -25.42 -6.36 -18.89
CA ALA A 466 -24.50 -5.22 -18.78
C ALA A 466 -23.04 -5.66 -18.88
N CYS A 467 -22.64 -6.75 -18.22
CA CYS A 467 -21.29 -7.31 -18.31
C CYS A 467 -20.94 -7.68 -19.76
N MET A 468 -21.84 -8.37 -20.47
CA MET A 468 -21.63 -8.71 -21.88
C MET A 468 -21.49 -7.46 -22.76
N ALA A 469 -22.32 -6.43 -22.56
CA ALA A 469 -22.19 -5.16 -23.26
C ALA A 469 -20.82 -4.51 -23.00
N TYR A 470 -20.40 -4.46 -21.73
CA TYR A 470 -19.09 -3.93 -21.34
C TYR A 470 -17.94 -4.69 -22.01
N VAL A 471 -17.99 -6.02 -21.97
CA VAL A 471 -17.00 -6.90 -22.59
C VAL A 471 -16.90 -6.66 -24.09
N CYS A 472 -18.03 -6.52 -24.81
CA CYS A 472 -18.00 -6.17 -26.23
C CYS A 472 -17.27 -4.86 -26.50
N GLY A 473 -17.46 -3.85 -25.65
CA GLY A 473 -16.74 -2.58 -25.72
C GLY A 473 -15.23 -2.76 -25.51
N GLN A 474 -14.83 -3.44 -24.44
CA GLN A 474 -13.42 -3.66 -24.09
C GLN A 474 -12.65 -4.46 -25.14
N THR A 475 -13.29 -5.44 -25.76
CA THR A 475 -12.65 -6.28 -26.79
C THR A 475 -12.80 -5.71 -28.20
N ALA A 476 -13.34 -4.49 -28.37
CA ALA A 476 -13.61 -3.89 -29.68
C ALA A 476 -14.47 -4.79 -30.60
N ALA A 477 -15.47 -5.49 -30.05
CA ALA A 477 -16.27 -6.49 -30.74
C ALA A 477 -17.26 -5.89 -31.74
N ARG A 478 -16.78 -5.53 -32.94
CA ARG A 478 -17.60 -4.93 -34.01
C ARG A 478 -18.77 -5.81 -34.47
N TRP A 479 -18.65 -7.13 -34.36
CA TRP A 479 -19.75 -8.04 -34.69
C TRP A 479 -20.98 -7.85 -33.77
N ALA A 480 -20.79 -7.25 -32.59
CA ALA A 480 -21.86 -7.03 -31.62
C ALA A 480 -22.66 -5.74 -31.84
N ILE A 481 -22.33 -4.90 -32.84
CA ILE A 481 -22.98 -3.58 -33.06
C ILE A 481 -24.51 -3.70 -33.10
N THR A 482 -25.06 -4.67 -33.84
CA THR A 482 -26.51 -4.86 -33.96
C THR A 482 -27.14 -5.21 -32.61
N SER A 483 -26.54 -6.13 -31.86
CA SER A 483 -27.01 -6.53 -30.54
C SER A 483 -26.89 -5.38 -29.52
N LEU A 484 -25.81 -4.61 -29.57
CA LEU A 484 -25.62 -3.44 -28.71
C LEU A 484 -26.65 -2.34 -29.00
N LEU A 485 -26.99 -2.11 -30.28
CA LEU A 485 -28.08 -1.20 -30.65
C LEU A 485 -29.43 -1.64 -30.09
N GLN A 486 -29.70 -2.95 -30.10
CA GLN A 486 -30.91 -3.49 -29.50
C GLN A 486 -30.89 -3.36 -27.96
N ALA A 487 -29.73 -3.53 -27.33
CA ALA A 487 -29.56 -3.38 -25.88
C ALA A 487 -29.74 -1.92 -25.39
N LEU A 488 -29.72 -0.91 -26.28
CA LEU A 488 -30.13 0.46 -25.93
C LEU A 488 -31.60 0.55 -25.50
N LEU A 489 -32.42 -0.44 -25.88
CA LEU A 489 -33.83 -0.55 -25.54
C LEU A 489 -34.07 -1.42 -24.30
N ASP A 490 -33.01 -1.86 -23.61
CA ASP A 490 -33.15 -2.68 -22.41
C ASP A 490 -33.93 -1.92 -21.31
N PRO A 491 -34.87 -2.57 -20.60
CA PRO A 491 -35.61 -1.94 -19.52
C PRO A 491 -34.72 -1.54 -18.33
N ASP A 492 -33.55 -2.16 -18.17
CA ASP A 492 -32.57 -1.78 -17.16
C ASP A 492 -31.66 -0.66 -17.68
N GLU A 493 -31.71 0.51 -17.03
CA GLU A 493 -30.95 1.70 -17.43
C GLU A 493 -29.44 1.45 -17.44
N HIS A 494 -28.91 0.60 -16.56
CA HIS A 494 -27.49 0.28 -16.52
C HIS A 494 -27.05 -0.56 -17.72
N VAL A 495 -27.91 -1.46 -18.21
CA VAL A 495 -27.64 -2.23 -19.44
C VAL A 495 -27.61 -1.30 -20.64
N ALA A 496 -28.63 -0.46 -20.81
CA ALA A 496 -28.71 0.50 -21.91
C ALA A 496 -27.53 1.48 -21.91
N HIS A 497 -27.13 1.97 -20.73
CA HIS A 497 -25.98 2.89 -20.59
C HIS A 497 -24.67 2.20 -20.94
N THR A 498 -24.45 0.99 -20.44
CA THR A 498 -23.27 0.20 -20.78
C THR A 498 -23.22 -0.12 -22.29
N ALA A 499 -24.37 -0.42 -22.92
CA ALA A 499 -24.47 -0.64 -24.35
C ALA A 499 -24.11 0.61 -25.16
N LEU A 500 -24.56 1.79 -24.74
CA LEU A 500 -24.19 3.07 -25.36
C LEU A 500 -22.69 3.33 -25.26
N ASN A 501 -22.09 3.10 -24.10
CA ASN A 501 -20.65 3.23 -23.90
C ASN A 501 -19.88 2.23 -24.77
N ALA A 502 -20.30 0.98 -24.83
CA ALA A 502 -19.70 -0.03 -25.70
C ALA A 502 -19.78 0.36 -27.18
N LEU A 503 -20.92 0.87 -27.66
CA LEU A 503 -21.06 1.43 -29.01
C LEU A 503 -20.07 2.57 -29.27
N SER A 504 -19.77 3.39 -28.27
CA SER A 504 -18.80 4.48 -28.41
C SER A 504 -17.35 4.00 -28.62
N GLU A 505 -17.04 2.79 -28.15
CA GLU A 505 -15.71 2.15 -28.29
C GLU A 505 -15.62 1.29 -29.55
N VAL A 506 -16.68 0.58 -29.94
CA VAL A 506 -16.66 -0.33 -31.10
C VAL A 506 -17.00 0.33 -32.42
N ALA A 507 -17.80 1.40 -32.41
CA ALA A 507 -18.28 2.09 -33.60
C ALA A 507 -17.54 3.41 -33.85
N THR A 508 -17.70 3.91 -35.07
CA THR A 508 -17.11 5.17 -35.54
C THR A 508 -18.17 6.01 -36.25
N ILE A 509 -17.83 7.24 -36.63
CA ILE A 509 -18.74 8.10 -37.38
C ILE A 509 -19.16 7.53 -38.75
N LYS A 510 -18.42 6.52 -39.26
CA LYS A 510 -18.77 5.81 -40.50
C LYS A 510 -19.91 4.79 -40.31
N ASP A 511 -20.19 4.40 -39.08
CA ASP A 511 -21.25 3.45 -38.74
C ASP A 511 -22.60 4.20 -38.69
N GLY A 512 -23.16 4.50 -39.87
CA GLY A 512 -24.32 5.39 -40.02
C GLY A 512 -25.56 5.02 -39.21
N ILE A 513 -25.80 3.72 -39.01
CA ILE A 513 -26.91 3.25 -38.17
C ILE A 513 -26.70 3.58 -36.68
N VAL A 514 -25.45 3.55 -36.19
CA VAL A 514 -25.10 3.93 -34.82
C VAL A 514 -25.22 5.43 -34.64
N VAL A 515 -24.74 6.21 -35.61
CA VAL A 515 -24.88 7.67 -35.61
C VAL A 515 -26.35 8.08 -35.59
N TYR A 516 -27.19 7.44 -36.40
CA TYR A 516 -28.64 7.68 -36.42
C TYR A 516 -29.28 7.38 -35.06
N ALA A 517 -28.98 6.22 -34.46
CA ALA A 517 -29.49 5.86 -33.14
C ALA A 517 -29.07 6.87 -32.05
N MET A 518 -27.81 7.33 -32.07
CA MET A 518 -27.32 8.33 -31.12
C MET A 518 -27.96 9.71 -31.33
N LEU A 519 -28.22 10.11 -32.58
CA LEU A 519 -28.95 11.35 -32.89
C LEU A 519 -30.40 11.29 -32.40
N GLU A 520 -31.03 10.13 -32.54
CA GLU A 520 -32.40 9.94 -32.08
C GLU A 520 -32.50 9.95 -30.55
N LEU A 521 -31.58 9.26 -29.86
CA LEU A 521 -31.46 9.35 -28.39
C LEU A 521 -31.23 10.79 -27.91
N ALA A 522 -30.37 11.53 -28.61
CA ALA A 522 -30.10 12.94 -28.34
C ALA A 522 -31.36 13.81 -28.47
N ARG A 523 -32.14 13.60 -29.54
CA ARG A 523 -33.40 14.31 -29.83
C ARG A 523 -34.45 14.05 -28.76
N LEU A 524 -34.66 12.77 -28.40
CA LEU A 524 -35.63 12.38 -27.37
C LEU A 524 -35.34 13.02 -26.01
N ALA A 525 -34.06 13.15 -25.64
CA ALA A 525 -33.68 13.83 -24.40
C ALA A 525 -33.88 15.36 -24.41
N GLU A 526 -34.09 15.98 -25.57
CA GLU A 526 -34.43 17.41 -25.70
C GLU A 526 -35.94 17.65 -25.59
N GLU A 527 -36.76 16.69 -26.02
CA GLU A 527 -38.22 16.77 -26.01
C GLU A 527 -38.83 16.47 -24.63
N GLU A 528 -38.16 15.66 -23.80
CA GLU A 528 -38.60 15.33 -22.44
C GLU A 528 -37.60 15.75 -21.34
N PRO A 529 -37.41 17.06 -21.09
CA PRO A 529 -36.42 17.54 -20.13
C PRO A 529 -36.72 17.21 -18.66
N LYS A 530 -37.94 16.73 -18.34
CA LYS A 530 -38.37 16.36 -16.97
C LYS A 530 -38.05 14.91 -16.58
N THR A 531 -37.83 14.02 -17.56
CA THR A 531 -37.43 12.62 -17.36
C THR A 531 -35.94 12.38 -17.60
N GLY A 532 -35.25 13.33 -18.26
CA GLY A 532 -33.79 13.48 -18.23
C GLY A 532 -33.03 12.19 -18.45
N SER A 533 -33.35 11.43 -19.49
CA SER A 533 -32.62 10.20 -19.82
C SER A 533 -31.12 10.51 -19.95
N ASN A 534 -30.31 10.00 -19.01
CA ASN A 534 -28.86 10.19 -19.00
C ASN A 534 -28.23 9.77 -20.34
N LEU A 535 -28.80 8.75 -21.00
CA LEU A 535 -28.40 8.21 -22.30
C LEU A 535 -28.36 9.26 -23.41
N GLY A 536 -29.42 10.07 -23.57
CA GLY A 536 -29.49 11.04 -24.68
C GLY A 536 -28.52 12.22 -24.48
N ARG A 537 -28.19 12.56 -23.24
CA ARG A 537 -27.13 13.54 -22.95
C ARG A 537 -25.76 12.98 -23.31
N GLU A 538 -25.48 11.72 -22.99
CA GLU A 538 -24.20 11.07 -23.28
C GLU A 538 -24.01 10.79 -24.76
N ALA A 539 -25.06 10.35 -25.46
CA ALA A 539 -25.05 10.21 -26.92
C ALA A 539 -24.62 11.51 -27.61
N ARG A 540 -25.12 12.68 -27.14
CA ARG A 540 -24.66 14.00 -27.63
C ARG A 540 -23.18 14.25 -27.35
N ILE A 541 -22.66 13.84 -26.20
CA ILE A 541 -21.25 13.99 -25.86
C ILE A 541 -20.39 13.13 -26.79
N ILE A 542 -20.78 11.87 -27.03
CA ILE A 542 -20.09 10.94 -27.94
C ILE A 542 -20.08 11.48 -29.36
N LEU A 543 -21.22 11.92 -29.89
CA LEU A 543 -21.32 12.52 -31.23
C LEU A 543 -20.40 13.74 -31.39
N LYS A 544 -20.36 14.64 -30.40
CA LYS A 544 -19.45 15.79 -30.39
C LYS A 544 -17.98 15.36 -30.35
N LYS A 545 -17.65 14.30 -29.60
CA LYS A 545 -16.29 13.74 -29.54
C LYS A 545 -15.87 13.22 -30.91
N TRP A 546 -16.73 12.45 -31.58
CA TRP A 546 -16.47 11.90 -32.92
C TRP A 546 -16.29 12.99 -34.00
N GLN A 547 -17.16 14.00 -34.02
CA GLN A 547 -17.04 15.14 -34.93
C GLN A 547 -15.72 15.91 -34.74
N LYS A 548 -15.30 16.13 -33.48
CA LYS A 548 -14.02 16.78 -33.17
C LYS A 548 -12.82 15.93 -33.63
N SER A 549 -12.83 14.61 -33.41
CA SER A 549 -11.74 13.75 -33.88
C SER A 549 -11.60 13.76 -35.40
N GLU A 550 -12.71 13.82 -36.15
CA GLU A 550 -12.67 13.86 -37.61
C GLU A 550 -12.13 15.21 -38.14
N SER A 551 -12.58 16.33 -37.56
CA SER A 551 -12.08 17.68 -37.89
C SER A 551 -10.59 17.89 -37.55
N GLY A 552 -10.08 17.30 -36.47
CA GLY A 552 -8.66 17.34 -36.11
C GLY A 552 -7.79 16.40 -36.94
N SER A 553 -8.32 15.26 -37.39
CA SER A 553 -7.61 14.33 -38.29
C SER A 553 -7.44 14.91 -39.71
N THR A 554 -8.46 15.62 -40.20
CA THR A 554 -8.41 16.33 -41.49
C THR A 554 -7.44 17.51 -41.46
N GLN A 555 -7.36 18.26 -40.35
CA GLN A 555 -6.34 19.29 -40.16
C GLN A 555 -4.90 18.73 -40.07
N LYS A 556 -4.67 17.59 -39.40
CA LYS A 556 -3.33 16.97 -39.34
C LYS A 556 -2.86 16.38 -40.67
N MET A 557 -3.76 15.78 -41.45
CA MET A 557 -3.45 15.30 -42.81
C MET A 557 -3.05 16.42 -43.76
N LEU A 558 -3.69 17.59 -43.65
CA LEU A 558 -3.36 18.78 -44.45
C LEU A 558 -1.98 19.35 -44.09
N HIS A 559 -1.56 19.30 -42.82
CA HIS A 559 -0.25 19.78 -42.37
C HIS A 559 0.91 18.79 -42.57
N SER A 560 0.65 17.52 -42.91
CA SER A 560 1.69 16.54 -43.24
C SER A 560 1.96 16.41 -44.75
N LEU A 561 1.30 17.23 -45.56
CA LEU A 561 1.45 17.31 -47.02
C LEU A 561 2.14 18.62 -47.48
N ASP A 562 2.56 19.45 -46.52
CA ASP A 562 3.51 20.56 -46.69
C ASP A 562 4.90 20.12 -46.19
#